data_AF-A0A9D1WIX6-F1
#
_entry.id   AF-A0A9D1WIX6-F1
#
_cell.length_a   1.000
_cell.length_b   1.000
_cell.length_c   1.000
_cell.angle_alpha   90.00
_cell.angle_beta   90.00
_cell.angle_gamma   90.00
#
_symmetry.space_group_name_H-M   'P 1'
#
loop_
_entity.id
_entity.type
_entity.pdbx_description
1 polymer ?
#
loop_
_entity_poly.entity_id
_entity_poly.type
_entity_poly.pdbx_seq_one_letter_code
_entity_poly.pdbx_strand_id
1 'polypeptide(L)'
;MPEYTKDKIADTLMRLLANKSLDKITVKLLVSECGISRQSFYYYFQDILDVTQWLIRKKTNELLQKSLKQEDPRDIVSLYVDFAYDNKEMIGRLLDSRHREFIEHALMDSFRSYIQKLVLFRSPETPLYISDLESTLNFCTYGLTGMLLEHIGKKQGNRELLVQQMNRLLGRVLKKTVSDTGPLSLTDVSTI
;
A
#
# COMPACT_ATOMS: atom_id res chain seq x y z
N MET A 1 -8.97 16.40 16.83
CA MET A 1 -8.63 17.61 16.04
C MET A 1 -7.22 17.66 15.40
N PRO A 2 -6.20 16.85 15.80
CA PRO A 2 -4.93 16.77 15.07
C PRO A 2 -5.07 16.15 13.66
N GLU A 3 -5.90 15.11 13.55
CA GLU A 3 -6.06 14.31 12.33
C GLU A 3 -6.65 15.12 11.17
N TYR A 4 -7.66 15.95 11.46
CA TYR A 4 -8.27 16.86 10.48
C TYR A 4 -7.25 17.80 9.81
N THR A 5 -6.25 18.28 10.55
CA THR A 5 -5.23 19.16 9.95
C THR A 5 -4.25 18.38 9.09
N LYS A 6 -3.86 17.16 9.52
CA LYS A 6 -3.04 16.26 8.69
C LYS A 6 -3.75 15.89 7.39
N ASP A 7 -5.05 15.57 7.47
CA ASP A 7 -5.91 15.32 6.32
C ASP A 7 -5.88 16.49 5.33
N LYS A 8 -6.15 17.71 5.83
CA LYS A 8 -6.18 18.91 5.00
C LYS A 8 -4.85 19.17 4.28
N ILE A 9 -3.72 18.94 4.97
CA ILE A 9 -2.38 19.09 4.39
C ILE A 9 -2.16 18.06 3.28
N ALA A 10 -2.48 16.79 3.53
CA ALA A 10 -2.30 15.72 2.55
C ALA A 10 -3.23 15.84 1.34
N ASP A 11 -4.48 16.27 1.54
CA ASP A 11 -5.43 16.52 0.46
C ASP A 11 -4.97 17.71 -0.40
N THR A 12 -4.36 18.72 0.22
CA THR A 12 -3.72 19.82 -0.51
C THR A 12 -2.51 19.33 -1.32
N LEU A 13 -1.66 18.47 -0.74
CA LEU A 13 -0.55 17.84 -1.48
C LEU A 13 -1.07 17.05 -2.68
N MET A 14 -2.13 16.26 -2.51
CA MET A 14 -2.74 15.46 -3.58
C MET A 14 -3.26 16.34 -4.72
N ARG A 15 -3.94 17.46 -4.41
CA ARG A 15 -4.39 18.44 -5.42
C ARG A 15 -3.21 19.09 -6.15
N LEU A 16 -2.12 19.39 -5.45
CA LEU A 16 -0.92 19.96 -6.07
C LEU A 16 -0.24 18.94 -6.98
N LEU A 17 -0.15 17.68 -6.56
CA LEU A 17 0.36 16.60 -7.37
C LEU A 17 -0.44 16.44 -8.66
N ALA A 18 -1.75 16.68 -8.70
CA ALA A 18 -2.51 16.60 -9.95
C ALA A 18 -1.99 17.54 -11.07
N ASN A 19 -1.22 18.59 -10.75
CA ASN A 19 -0.77 19.59 -11.71
C ASN A 19 0.74 19.88 -11.67
N LYS A 20 1.48 19.32 -10.71
CA LYS A 20 2.91 19.63 -10.48
C LYS A 20 3.66 18.36 -10.09
N SER A 21 4.93 18.28 -10.50
CA SER A 21 5.83 17.25 -9.98
C SER A 21 6.13 17.48 -8.51
N LEU A 22 6.39 16.40 -7.77
CA LEU A 22 6.71 16.46 -6.34
C LEU A 22 7.90 17.39 -6.05
N ASP A 23 8.91 17.37 -6.92
CA ASP A 23 10.15 18.17 -6.80
C ASP A 23 9.91 19.69 -6.83
N LYS A 24 8.75 20.14 -7.33
CA LYS A 24 8.37 21.55 -7.37
C LYS A 24 7.45 21.96 -6.21
N ILE A 25 7.02 21.00 -5.40
CA ILE A 25 6.16 21.27 -4.24
C ILE A 25 7.05 21.52 -3.03
N THR A 26 7.02 22.75 -2.53
CA THR A 26 7.77 23.15 -1.32
C THR A 26 6.82 23.26 -0.13
N VAL A 27 7.35 23.20 1.10
CA VAL A 27 6.56 23.48 2.31
C VAL A 27 5.88 24.84 2.20
N LYS A 28 6.58 25.87 1.71
CA LYS A 28 6.01 27.21 1.51
C LYS A 28 4.78 27.20 0.59
N LEU A 29 4.87 26.51 -0.54
CA LEU A 29 3.74 26.39 -1.47
C LEU A 29 2.59 25.62 -0.80
N LEU A 30 2.88 24.47 -0.19
CA LEU A 30 1.89 23.62 0.43
C LEU A 30 1.11 24.34 1.54
N VAL A 31 1.79 25.06 2.44
CA VAL A 31 1.12 25.78 3.52
C VAL A 31 0.31 26.98 3.02
N SER A 32 0.78 27.65 1.97
CA SER A 32 0.03 28.72 1.30
C SER A 32 -1.29 28.20 0.72
N GLU A 33 -1.24 27.08 0.00
CA GLU A 33 -2.39 26.46 -0.63
C GLU A 33 -3.34 25.79 0.38
N CYS A 34 -2.81 25.36 1.52
CA CYS A 34 -3.58 24.79 2.62
C CYS A 34 -4.19 25.87 3.54
N GLY A 35 -3.71 27.12 3.45
CA GLY A 35 -4.13 28.22 4.32
C GLY A 35 -3.69 28.04 5.77
N ILE A 36 -2.46 27.57 6.01
CA ILE A 36 -1.87 27.41 7.35
C ILE A 36 -0.48 28.08 7.43
N SER A 37 0.03 28.28 8.65
CA SER A 37 1.40 28.77 8.84
C SER A 37 2.45 27.65 8.67
N ARG A 38 3.72 28.03 8.43
CA ARG A 38 4.83 27.06 8.45
C ARG A 38 5.02 26.42 9.81
N GLN A 39 4.83 27.18 10.88
CA GLN A 39 4.89 26.69 12.26
C GLN A 39 3.83 25.60 12.50
N SER A 40 2.60 25.83 12.02
CA SER A 40 1.52 24.86 12.08
C SER A 40 1.84 23.60 11.27
N PHE A 41 2.50 23.74 10.12
CA PHE A 41 2.95 22.58 9.34
C PHE A 41 3.97 21.74 10.09
N TYR A 42 5.02 22.37 10.63
CA TYR A 42 6.11 21.67 11.33
C TYR A 42 5.69 21.02 12.64
N TYR A 43 4.52 21.39 13.18
CA TYR A 43 3.90 20.64 14.26
C TYR A 43 3.48 19.22 13.84
N TYR A 44 3.10 19.03 12.58
CA TYR A 44 2.56 17.76 12.07
C TYR A 44 3.54 16.96 11.21
N PHE A 45 4.37 17.64 10.43
CA PHE A 45 5.25 17.03 9.43
C PHE A 45 6.61 17.70 9.39
N GLN A 46 7.66 16.92 9.21
CA GLN A 46 9.03 17.44 9.10
C GLN A 46 9.29 18.10 7.74
N ASP A 47 8.78 17.50 6.67
CA ASP A 47 8.96 17.96 5.30
C ASP A 47 7.88 17.39 4.36
N ILE A 48 8.06 17.58 3.05
CA ILE A 48 7.12 17.11 2.03
C ILE A 48 7.13 15.57 1.89
N LEU A 49 8.26 14.90 2.17
CA LEU A 49 8.36 13.45 2.09
C LEU A 49 7.61 12.78 3.24
N ASP A 50 7.62 13.38 4.43
CA ASP A 50 6.82 12.95 5.59
C ASP A 50 5.31 13.04 5.28
N VAL A 51 4.85 14.15 4.68
CA VAL A 51 3.46 14.28 4.20
C VAL A 51 3.15 13.22 3.14
N THR A 52 4.10 12.94 2.23
CA THR A 52 3.93 11.96 1.15
C THR A 52 3.79 10.55 1.71
N GLN A 53 4.66 10.14 2.64
CA GLN A 53 4.56 8.85 3.30
C GLN A 53 3.24 8.70 4.05
N TRP A 54 2.82 9.76 4.75
CA TRP A 54 1.54 9.77 5.45
C TRP A 54 0.35 9.64 4.49
N LEU A 55 0.36 10.36 3.36
CA LEU A 55 -0.67 10.27 2.33
C LEU A 55 -0.77 8.84 1.75
N ILE A 56 0.36 8.21 1.44
CA ILE A 56 0.40 6.81 0.96
C ILE A 56 -0.22 5.88 2.02
N ARG A 57 0.20 6.00 3.28
CA ARG A 57 -0.33 5.18 4.38
C ARG A 57 -1.83 5.38 4.57
N LYS A 58 -2.32 6.62 4.53
CA LYS A 58 -3.75 6.94 4.64
C LYS A 58 -4.55 6.24 3.54
N LYS A 59 -4.17 6.44 2.28
CA LYS A 59 -4.84 5.84 1.12
C LYS A 59 -4.84 4.31 1.17
N THR A 60 -3.72 3.71 1.57
CA THR A 60 -3.62 2.25 1.70
C THR A 60 -4.43 1.71 2.89
N ASN A 61 -4.56 2.47 3.98
CA ASN A 61 -5.46 2.13 5.08
C ASN A 61 -6.94 2.27 4.69
N GLU A 62 -7.32 3.27 3.90
CA GLU A 62 -8.68 3.38 3.35
C GLU A 62 -9.02 2.17 2.47
N LEU A 63 -8.08 1.73 1.63
CA LEU A 63 -8.20 0.50 0.86
C LEU A 63 -8.36 -0.73 1.76
N LEU A 64 -7.58 -0.83 2.84
CA LEU A 64 -7.71 -1.90 3.84
C LEU A 64 -9.14 -1.96 4.38
N GLN A 65 -9.68 -0.83 4.85
CA GLN A 65 -11.02 -0.78 5.42
C GLN A 65 -12.12 -1.19 4.43
N LYS A 66 -11.96 -0.90 3.14
CA LYS A 66 -12.87 -1.38 2.09
C LYS A 66 -12.73 -2.89 1.85
N SER A 67 -11.50 -3.38 1.86
CA SER A 67 -11.17 -4.78 1.58
C SER A 67 -11.61 -5.72 2.71
N LEU A 68 -11.49 -5.28 3.97
CA LEU A 68 -11.96 -6.05 5.13
C LEU A 68 -13.48 -6.29 5.15
N LYS A 69 -14.25 -5.48 4.40
CA LYS A 69 -15.72 -5.63 4.26
C LYS A 69 -16.12 -6.56 3.12
N GLN A 70 -15.19 -6.96 2.26
CA GLN A 70 -15.48 -7.89 1.18
C GLN A 70 -15.41 -9.32 1.72
N GLU A 71 -16.22 -10.22 1.16
CA GLU A 71 -16.16 -11.65 1.45
C GLU A 71 -15.37 -12.38 0.35
N ASP A 72 -15.68 -12.12 -0.93
CA ASP A 72 -15.01 -12.75 -2.06
C ASP A 72 -13.54 -12.28 -2.18
N PRO A 73 -12.54 -13.21 -2.17
CA PRO A 73 -11.15 -12.88 -2.48
C PRO A 73 -10.96 -12.15 -3.81
N ARG A 74 -11.79 -12.44 -4.82
CA ARG A 74 -11.71 -11.78 -6.14
C ARG A 74 -12.04 -10.30 -6.03
N ASP A 75 -13.04 -9.93 -5.23
CA ASP A 75 -13.44 -8.54 -5.04
C ASP A 75 -12.36 -7.73 -4.32
N ILE A 76 -11.64 -8.34 -3.38
CA ILE A 76 -10.47 -7.72 -2.75
C ILE A 76 -9.37 -7.43 -3.76
N VAL A 77 -9.05 -8.39 -4.62
CA VAL A 77 -8.05 -8.19 -5.68
C VAL A 77 -8.53 -7.13 -6.66
N SER A 78 -9.83 -7.08 -6.96
CA SER A 78 -10.40 -5.98 -7.77
C SER A 78 -10.20 -4.63 -7.10
N LEU A 79 -10.55 -4.48 -5.82
CA LEU A 79 -10.33 -3.24 -5.07
C LEU A 79 -8.86 -2.81 -5.06
N TYR A 80 -7.93 -3.77 -4.93
CA TYR A 80 -6.49 -3.52 -4.95
C TYR A 80 -6.02 -3.01 -6.33
N VAL A 81 -6.53 -3.60 -7.41
CA VAL A 81 -6.23 -3.16 -8.78
C VAL A 81 -6.86 -1.80 -9.07
N ASP A 82 -8.15 -1.61 -8.76
CA ASP A 82 -8.85 -0.35 -8.97
C ASP A 82 -8.18 0.79 -8.22
N PHE A 83 -7.74 0.55 -6.98
CA PHE A 83 -6.94 1.51 -6.22
C PHE A 83 -5.71 1.98 -7.00
N ALA A 84 -4.93 1.08 -7.58
CA ALA A 84 -3.74 1.46 -8.34
C ALA A 84 -4.09 2.28 -9.59
N TYR A 85 -5.15 1.90 -10.29
CA TYR A 85 -5.58 2.60 -11.52
C TYR A 85 -6.17 3.99 -11.22
N ASP A 86 -7.00 4.10 -10.19
CA ASP A 86 -7.61 5.37 -9.78
C ASP A 86 -6.57 6.36 -9.28
N ASN A 87 -5.43 5.85 -8.79
CA ASN A 87 -4.33 6.64 -8.28
C ASN A 87 -3.11 6.69 -9.23
N LYS A 88 -3.21 6.16 -10.46
CA LYS A 88 -2.06 5.98 -11.37
C LYS A 88 -1.30 7.28 -11.64
N GLU A 89 -2.01 8.39 -11.78
CA GLU A 89 -1.46 9.70 -12.10
C GLU A 89 -0.68 10.29 -10.93
N MET A 90 -1.14 10.02 -9.71
CA MET A 90 -0.42 10.41 -8.49
C MET A 90 0.79 9.50 -8.29
N ILE A 91 0.62 8.18 -8.40
CA ILE A 91 1.70 7.20 -8.26
C ILE A 91 2.81 7.49 -9.28
N GLY A 92 2.46 7.75 -10.54
CA GLY A 92 3.41 8.12 -11.58
C GLY A 92 4.21 9.37 -11.22
N ARG A 93 3.56 10.46 -10.80
CA ARG A 93 4.25 11.69 -10.41
C ARG A 93 5.14 11.55 -9.18
N LEU A 94 4.77 10.68 -8.25
CA LEU A 94 5.61 10.35 -7.11
C LEU A 94 6.87 9.61 -7.60
N LEU A 95 6.70 8.57 -8.42
CA LEU A 95 7.81 7.76 -8.94
C LEU A 95 8.70 8.50 -9.95
N ASP A 96 8.19 9.52 -10.65
CA ASP A 96 8.94 10.37 -11.57
C ASP A 96 9.78 11.45 -10.84
N SER A 97 9.67 11.56 -9.52
CA SER A 97 10.43 12.52 -8.74
C SER A 97 11.87 12.06 -8.49
N ARG A 98 12.76 13.00 -8.15
CA ARG A 98 14.13 12.65 -7.71
C ARG A 98 14.16 11.81 -6.43
N HIS A 99 13.03 11.71 -5.72
CA HIS A 99 12.87 10.95 -4.47
C HIS A 99 12.31 9.54 -4.71
N ARG A 100 12.40 9.03 -5.95
CA ARG A 100 11.87 7.74 -6.38
C ARG A 100 12.18 6.59 -5.42
N GLU A 101 13.44 6.41 -5.01
CA GLU A 101 13.84 5.33 -4.10
C GLU A 101 13.07 5.35 -2.77
N PHE A 102 13.00 6.52 -2.12
CA PHE A 102 12.21 6.71 -0.91
C PHE A 102 10.73 6.39 -1.12
N ILE A 103 10.17 6.80 -2.26
CA ILE A 103 8.76 6.59 -2.58
C ILE A 103 8.46 5.12 -2.86
N GLU A 104 9.33 4.42 -3.59
CA GLU A 104 9.24 2.98 -3.81
C GLU A 104 9.23 2.23 -2.47
N HIS A 105 10.14 2.58 -1.55
CA HIS A 105 10.12 2.03 -0.19
C HIS A 105 8.82 2.33 0.56
N ALA A 106 8.35 3.58 0.54
CA ALA A 106 7.11 3.97 1.23
C ALA A 106 5.86 3.25 0.67
N LEU A 107 5.79 3.06 -0.65
CA LEU A 107 4.74 2.27 -1.31
C LEU A 107 4.82 0.81 -0.88
N MET A 108 6.00 0.19 -0.97
CA MET A 108 6.21 -1.21 -0.60
C MET A 108 5.86 -1.47 0.87
N ASP A 109 6.31 -0.64 1.80
CA ASP A 109 6.00 -0.76 3.23
C ASP A 109 4.50 -0.68 3.48
N SER A 110 3.83 0.26 2.82
CA SER A 110 2.38 0.46 2.98
C SER A 110 1.59 -0.72 2.41
N PHE A 111 1.95 -1.22 1.22
CA PHE A 111 1.31 -2.39 0.64
C PHE A 111 1.60 -3.68 1.41
N ARG A 112 2.82 -3.83 1.94
CA ARG A 112 3.17 -4.94 2.82
C ARG A 112 2.29 -4.94 4.07
N SER A 113 2.15 -3.78 4.70
CA SER A 113 1.30 -3.62 5.89
C SER A 113 -0.17 -3.93 5.57
N TYR A 114 -0.67 -3.50 4.41
CA TYR A 114 -2.02 -3.83 3.93
C TYR A 114 -2.23 -5.34 3.77
N ILE A 115 -1.34 -6.04 3.06
CA ILE A 115 -1.45 -7.49 2.83
C ILE A 115 -1.36 -8.24 4.17
N GLN A 116 -0.41 -7.89 5.03
CA GLN A 116 -0.23 -8.53 6.33
C GLN A 116 -1.49 -8.39 7.20
N LYS A 117 -2.05 -7.19 7.33
CA LYS A 117 -3.28 -6.97 8.12
C LYS A 117 -4.47 -7.73 7.55
N LEU A 118 -4.58 -7.80 6.22
CA LEU A 118 -5.65 -8.53 5.56
C LEU A 118 -5.55 -10.04 5.82
N VAL A 119 -4.34 -10.62 5.75
CA VAL A 119 -4.10 -12.04 6.06
C VAL A 119 -4.41 -12.33 7.53
N LEU A 120 -3.91 -11.52 8.46
CA LEU A 120 -4.16 -11.70 9.89
C LEU A 120 -5.65 -11.62 10.24
N PHE A 121 -6.40 -10.72 9.60
CA PHE A 121 -7.84 -10.60 9.82
C PHE A 121 -8.62 -11.82 9.33
N ARG A 122 -8.20 -12.44 8.22
CA ARG A 122 -8.92 -13.56 7.59
C ARG A 122 -8.45 -14.95 8.05
N SER A 123 -7.30 -15.02 8.70
CA SER A 123 -6.70 -16.26 9.18
C SER A 123 -6.30 -16.16 10.66
N PRO A 124 -7.24 -15.86 11.58
CA PRO A 124 -6.92 -15.70 13.01
C PRO A 124 -6.45 -17.00 13.67
N GLU A 125 -6.93 -18.16 13.19
CA GLU A 125 -6.72 -19.48 13.80
C GLU A 125 -5.68 -20.34 13.08
N THR A 126 -4.95 -19.79 12.09
CA THR A 126 -3.98 -20.59 11.32
C THR A 126 -2.61 -20.53 11.99
N PRO A 127 -2.08 -21.64 12.54
CA PRO A 127 -0.71 -21.70 13.03
C PRO A 127 0.23 -21.62 11.82
N LEU A 128 0.62 -20.41 11.47
CA LEU A 128 1.57 -20.13 10.41
C LEU A 128 2.97 -20.13 11.03
N TYR A 129 3.90 -20.93 10.50
CA TYR A 129 5.31 -20.79 10.86
C TYR A 129 5.73 -19.35 10.51
N ILE A 130 6.24 -18.62 11.50
CA ILE A 130 6.48 -17.17 11.35
C ILE A 130 7.42 -16.88 10.17
N SER A 131 8.43 -17.73 9.93
CA SER A 131 9.38 -17.59 8.82
C SER A 131 8.75 -17.77 7.43
N ASP A 132 7.84 -18.73 7.30
CA ASP A 132 7.16 -19.03 6.03
C ASP A 132 6.09 -17.99 5.73
N LEU A 133 5.45 -17.45 6.78
CA LEU A 133 4.52 -16.34 6.66
C LEU A 133 5.22 -15.06 6.22
N GLU A 134 6.34 -14.70 6.84
CA GLU A 134 7.08 -13.49 6.45
C GLU A 134 7.59 -13.58 5.01
N SER A 135 8.13 -14.73 4.62
CA SER A 135 8.61 -14.97 3.26
C SER A 135 7.45 -14.95 2.24
N THR A 136 6.31 -15.55 2.60
CA THR A 136 5.11 -15.53 1.76
C THR A 136 4.55 -14.12 1.63
N LEU A 137 4.48 -13.36 2.72
CA LEU A 137 4.04 -11.96 2.71
C LEU A 137 4.95 -11.09 1.86
N ASN A 138 6.27 -11.26 1.97
CA ASN A 138 7.25 -10.54 1.16
C ASN A 138 7.05 -10.89 -0.33
N PHE A 139 6.98 -12.19 -0.67
CA PHE A 139 6.76 -12.65 -2.04
C PHE A 139 5.47 -12.08 -2.64
N CYS A 140 4.35 -12.18 -1.91
CA CYS A 140 3.07 -11.62 -2.33
C CYS A 140 3.15 -10.10 -2.48
N THR A 141 3.79 -9.39 -1.56
CA THR A 141 3.92 -7.93 -1.62
C THR A 141 4.70 -7.49 -2.85
N TYR A 142 5.89 -8.05 -3.07
CA TYR A 142 6.72 -7.70 -4.22
C TYR A 142 6.05 -8.12 -5.53
N GLY A 143 5.50 -9.32 -5.59
CA GLY A 143 4.82 -9.85 -6.78
C GLY A 143 3.60 -9.01 -7.16
N LEU A 144 2.69 -8.76 -6.22
CA LEU A 144 1.48 -7.97 -6.48
C LEU A 144 1.82 -6.51 -6.80
N THR A 145 2.68 -5.87 -6.02
CA THR A 145 3.03 -4.46 -6.23
C THR A 145 3.79 -4.29 -7.55
N GLY A 146 4.72 -5.19 -7.87
CA GLY A 146 5.44 -5.19 -9.14
C GLY A 146 4.51 -5.34 -10.33
N MET A 147 3.57 -6.30 -10.28
CA MET A 147 2.56 -6.49 -11.31
C MET A 147 1.68 -5.24 -11.48
N LEU A 148 1.26 -4.58 -10.39
CA LEU A 148 0.50 -3.32 -10.46
C LEU A 148 1.30 -2.23 -11.16
N LEU A 149 2.52 -1.94 -10.68
CA LEU A 149 3.36 -0.85 -11.18
C LEU A 149 3.69 -1.04 -12.66
N GLU A 150 3.99 -2.28 -13.07
CA GLU A 150 4.21 -2.61 -14.49
C GLU A 150 2.95 -2.34 -15.34
N HIS A 151 1.77 -2.67 -14.82
CA HIS A 151 0.52 -2.53 -15.58
C HIS A 151 0.05 -1.08 -15.70
N ILE A 152 0.13 -0.29 -14.63
CA ILE A 152 -0.28 1.12 -14.68
C ILE A 152 0.67 1.98 -15.51
N GLY A 153 1.91 1.52 -15.74
CA GLY A 153 2.85 2.13 -16.68
C GLY A 153 2.51 1.88 -18.16
N LYS A 154 1.61 0.94 -18.47
CA LYS A 154 1.23 0.61 -19.87
C LYS A 154 0.08 1.50 -20.35
N LYS A 155 0.18 2.00 -21.59
CA LYS A 155 -0.85 2.85 -22.23
C LYS A 155 -2.22 2.17 -22.42
N GLN A 156 -2.26 0.84 -22.49
CA GLN A 156 -3.47 0.03 -22.69
C GLN A 156 -3.56 -1.11 -21.65
N GLY A 157 -3.41 -0.77 -20.36
CA GLY A 157 -3.53 -1.76 -19.28
C GLY A 157 -4.93 -2.39 -19.21
N ASN A 158 -5.01 -3.72 -19.13
CA ASN A 158 -6.28 -4.44 -18.98
C ASN A 158 -6.48 -4.80 -17.50
N ARG A 159 -7.35 -4.04 -16.83
CA ARG A 159 -7.68 -4.20 -15.41
C ARG A 159 -8.15 -5.63 -15.10
N GLU A 160 -9.09 -6.14 -15.90
CA GLU A 160 -9.70 -7.45 -15.67
C GLU A 160 -8.67 -8.57 -15.82
N LEU A 161 -7.79 -8.48 -16.83
CA LEU A 161 -6.71 -9.44 -16.99
C LEU A 161 -5.77 -9.44 -15.77
N LEU A 162 -5.43 -8.26 -15.25
CA LEU A 162 -4.58 -8.13 -14.07
C LEU A 162 -5.24 -8.74 -12.83
N VAL A 163 -6.53 -8.48 -12.62
CA VAL A 163 -7.32 -9.07 -11.53
C VAL A 163 -7.32 -10.61 -11.64
N GLN A 164 -7.55 -11.15 -12.83
CA GLN A 164 -7.53 -12.60 -13.07
C GLN A 164 -6.16 -13.22 -12.78
N GLN A 165 -5.09 -12.58 -13.26
CA GLN A 165 -3.71 -13.05 -13.04
C GLN A 165 -3.34 -13.04 -11.56
N MET A 166 -3.61 -11.94 -10.85
CA MET A 166 -3.34 -11.80 -9.42
C MET A 166 -4.11 -12.82 -8.59
N ASN A 167 -5.42 -12.98 -8.85
CA ASN A 167 -6.24 -13.99 -8.16
C ASN A 167 -5.70 -15.40 -8.37
N ARG A 168 -5.32 -15.76 -9.61
CA ARG A 168 -4.76 -17.09 -9.91
C ARG A 168 -3.44 -17.34 -9.18
N LEU A 169 -2.56 -16.33 -9.14
CA LEU A 169 -1.25 -16.45 -8.48
C LEU A 169 -1.39 -16.55 -6.96
N LEU A 170 -2.21 -15.68 -6.35
CA LEU A 170 -2.47 -15.72 -4.91
C LEU A 170 -3.09 -17.06 -4.49
N GLY A 171 -4.08 -17.55 -5.25
CA GLY A 171 -4.68 -18.85 -4.98
C GLY A 171 -3.69 -20.02 -5.05
N ARG A 172 -2.63 -19.92 -5.86
CA ARG A 172 -1.58 -20.96 -5.95
C ARG A 172 -0.58 -20.86 -4.80
N VAL A 173 -0.15 -19.64 -4.47
CA VAL A 173 0.81 -19.39 -3.38
C VAL A 173 0.18 -19.82 -2.06
N LEU A 174 -1.02 -19.34 -1.74
CA LEU A 174 -1.68 -19.61 -0.47
C LEU A 174 -2.06 -21.09 -0.29
N LYS A 175 -2.52 -21.78 -1.35
CA LYS A 175 -2.81 -23.22 -1.28
C LYS A 175 -1.58 -24.06 -0.96
N LYS A 176 -0.42 -23.69 -1.52
CA LYS A 176 0.84 -24.41 -1.31
C LYS A 176 1.40 -24.18 0.10
N THR A 177 1.33 -22.94 0.59
CA THR A 177 1.72 -22.63 1.97
C THR A 177 0.87 -23.41 2.99
N VAL A 178 -0.42 -23.63 2.71
CA VAL A 178 -1.31 -24.40 3.61
C VAL A 178 -1.15 -25.92 3.46
N SER A 179 -0.81 -26.43 2.27
CA SER A 179 -0.62 -27.88 2.05
C SER A 179 0.71 -28.39 2.61
N ASP A 180 1.74 -27.55 2.63
CA ASP A 180 3.06 -27.90 3.15
C ASP A 180 3.12 -27.79 4.69
N THR A 181 2.12 -27.15 5.31
CA THR A 181 1.92 -27.11 6.76
C THR A 181 1.04 -28.28 7.23
N GLY A 182 1.64 -29.42 7.58
CA GLY A 182 0.97 -30.45 8.39
C GLY A 182 0.69 -29.94 9.82
N PRO A 183 -0.18 -30.60 10.61
CA PRO A 183 -0.40 -30.22 12.01
C PRO A 183 0.91 -30.42 12.79
N LEU A 184 1.47 -29.33 13.33
CA LEU A 184 2.62 -29.41 14.24
C LEU A 184 2.18 -30.13 15.53
N SER A 185 2.86 -31.23 15.87
CA SER A 185 2.76 -31.81 17.21
C SER A 185 3.44 -30.89 18.22
N LEU A 186 2.89 -30.86 19.44
CA LEU A 186 3.37 -30.07 20.59
C LEU A 186 4.80 -30.40 21.07
N THR A 187 5.57 -31.18 20.32
CA THR A 187 6.92 -31.64 20.65
C THR A 187 8.03 -30.72 20.19
N ASP A 188 7.79 -29.78 19.28
CA ASP A 188 8.86 -29.02 18.64
C ASP A 188 9.18 -27.67 19.30
N VAL A 189 8.55 -27.35 20.44
CA VAL A 189 8.74 -26.07 21.16
C VAL A 189 9.84 -26.15 22.23
N SER A 190 10.52 -27.28 22.42
CA SER A 190 11.53 -27.41 23.49
C SER A 190 12.98 -27.07 23.10
N THR A 191 13.23 -26.44 21.94
CA THR A 191 14.58 -25.92 21.64
C THR A 191 14.52 -24.74 20.68
N ILE A 192 14.39 -23.53 21.23
CA ILE A 192 15.08 -22.28 20.87
C ILE A 192 14.89 -21.30 22.03
#